data_AF-A0A2N0DBK5-F1
#
_entry.id   AF-A0A2N0DBK5-F1
#
_cell.length_a   1.000
_cell.length_b   1.000
_cell.length_c   1.000
_cell.angle_alpha   90.00
_cell.angle_beta   90.00
_cell.angle_gamma   90.00
#
_symmetry.space_group_name_H-M   'P 1'
#
loop_
_entity.id
_entity.type
_entity.pdbx_description
1 polymer ?
#
loop_
_entity_poly.entity_id
_entity_poly.type
_entity_poly.pdbx_seq_one_letter_code
_entity_poly.pdbx_strand_id
1 'polypeptide(L)'
;MAYAMPSRHRLSSFDQIKELPGLKAHLPFLKDVPNHCLQQAAVDLDKAFKNFFKGHAAYPKARRKFQNESFRFPDPKQISFGEKGILLPKAGWVKLVLHRPFLGVVNALALSDGTVYDLPRMTEKEKRRKANLARRCDVLYLEDLKLKNMTASAKGTVEEPGTNVAQKSGLNRAILDVSPGATRLQFEYKMRRRGGAVFYVNPARTSQRFAECGHADPKNRIDRDRFECVRCGHAACADHNAGRNILHLGRKARTGGRPGMACGSNLAGGRKQEEDGSSQVAQAA
;
A
#
# COMPACT_ATOMS: atom_id res chain seq x y z
N MET A 1 57.12 -7.98 3.63
CA MET A 1 56.03 -8.90 3.97
C MET A 1 54.72 -8.30 3.47
N ALA A 2 54.22 -8.79 2.34
CA ALA A 2 52.93 -8.35 1.79
C ALA A 2 51.81 -9.03 2.58
N TYR A 3 51.01 -8.26 3.30
CA TYR A 3 49.75 -8.77 3.86
C TYR A 3 48.84 -9.13 2.70
N ALA A 4 48.64 -10.43 2.48
CA ALA A 4 47.61 -10.93 1.58
C ALA A 4 46.26 -10.45 2.13
N MET A 5 45.61 -9.51 1.44
CA MET A 5 44.25 -9.14 1.78
C MET A 5 43.39 -10.40 1.68
N PRO A 6 42.70 -10.83 2.76
CA PRO A 6 41.83 -11.99 2.68
C PRO A 6 40.83 -11.75 1.55
N SER A 7 40.60 -12.80 0.74
CA SER A 7 39.67 -12.78 -0.39
C SER A 7 38.41 -12.02 -0.02
N ARG A 8 37.94 -11.09 -0.86
CA ARG A 8 36.70 -10.31 -0.65
C ARG A 8 35.50 -11.25 -0.55
N HIS A 9 35.31 -11.85 0.62
CA HIS A 9 34.21 -12.75 0.89
C HIS A 9 32.99 -11.88 1.12
N ARG A 10 32.03 -11.94 0.19
CA ARG A 10 30.76 -11.24 0.37
C ARG A 10 29.97 -11.98 1.43
N LEU A 11 29.94 -11.43 2.64
CA LEU A 11 29.13 -11.92 3.74
C LEU A 11 27.66 -11.95 3.32
N SER A 12 27.13 -13.15 3.12
CA SER A 12 25.72 -13.38 2.81
C SER A 12 24.92 -13.59 4.10
N SER A 13 23.60 -13.42 4.01
CA SER A 13 22.70 -13.80 5.11
C SER A 13 22.90 -15.27 5.54
N PHE A 14 23.24 -16.16 4.60
CA PHE A 14 23.53 -17.56 4.88
C PHE A 14 24.80 -17.76 5.73
N ASP A 15 25.84 -16.96 5.49
CA ASP A 15 27.10 -17.04 6.25
C ASP A 15 26.88 -16.58 7.69
N GLN A 16 26.14 -15.48 7.87
CA GLN A 16 25.75 -14.97 9.19
C GLN A 16 24.86 -15.96 9.95
N ILE A 17 23.93 -16.63 9.26
CA ILE A 17 23.07 -17.66 9.85
C ILE A 17 23.90 -18.87 10.30
N LYS A 18 24.96 -19.22 9.57
CA LYS A 18 25.87 -20.32 9.91
C LYS A 18 26.69 -20.03 11.17
N GLU A 19 26.95 -18.76 11.47
CA GLU A 19 27.67 -18.33 12.69
C GLU A 19 26.77 -18.28 13.94
N LEU A 20 25.44 -18.28 13.79
CA LEU A 20 24.49 -18.21 14.92
C LEU A 20 24.70 -19.28 16.01
N PRO A 21 25.01 -20.55 15.70
CA PRO A 21 25.28 -21.56 16.72
C PRO A 21 26.49 -21.19 17.60
N GLY A 22 27.56 -20.66 17.01
CA GLY A 22 28.73 -20.17 17.74
C GLY A 22 28.41 -18.94 18.58
N LEU A 23 27.63 -18.00 18.04
CA LEU A 23 27.19 -16.81 18.76
C LEU A 23 26.31 -17.12 19.97
N LYS A 24 25.48 -18.17 19.89
CA LYS A 24 24.69 -18.65 21.04
C LYS A 24 25.54 -19.18 22.19
N ALA A 25 26.78 -19.60 21.93
CA ALA A 25 27.70 -20.01 23.00
C ALA A 25 28.24 -18.79 23.77
N HIS A 26 28.54 -17.70 23.07
CA HIS A 26 29.10 -16.48 23.66
C HIS A 26 28.05 -15.52 24.22
N LEU A 27 26.82 -15.53 23.68
CA LEU A 27 25.74 -14.63 24.07
C LEU A 27 24.53 -15.44 24.57
N PRO A 28 24.42 -15.67 25.90
CA PRO A 28 23.37 -16.51 26.48
C PRO A 28 21.95 -16.06 26.14
N PHE A 29 21.71 -14.74 26.05
CA PHE A 29 20.38 -14.18 25.75
C PHE A 29 19.83 -14.61 24.37
N LEU A 30 20.69 -15.02 23.43
CA LEU A 30 20.24 -15.53 22.13
C LEU A 30 19.56 -16.90 22.24
N LYS A 31 19.76 -17.63 23.34
CA LYS A 31 19.08 -18.90 23.59
C LYS A 31 17.62 -18.71 23.96
N ASP A 32 17.26 -17.57 24.54
CA ASP A 32 15.89 -17.26 24.96
C ASP A 32 14.99 -16.90 23.76
N VAL A 33 15.59 -16.44 22.66
CA VAL A 33 14.86 -16.02 21.45
C VAL A 33 14.58 -17.20 20.51
N PRO A 34 13.43 -17.24 19.81
CA PRO A 34 13.16 -18.22 18.76
C PRO A 34 14.17 -18.11 17.60
N ASN A 35 14.65 -19.26 17.10
CA ASN A 35 15.72 -19.30 16.11
C ASN A 35 15.34 -18.62 14.78
N HIS A 36 14.10 -18.79 14.32
CA HIS A 36 13.64 -18.19 13.06
C HIS A 36 13.59 -16.66 13.11
N CYS A 37 13.28 -16.08 14.28
CA CYS A 37 13.31 -14.62 14.45
C CYS A 37 14.74 -14.08 14.28
N LEU A 38 15.75 -14.79 14.81
CA LEU A 38 17.16 -14.44 14.65
C LEU A 38 17.62 -14.55 13.19
N GLN A 39 17.24 -15.63 12.51
CA GLN A 39 17.54 -15.81 11.08
C GLN A 39 16.90 -14.71 10.23
N GLN A 40 15.65 -14.35 10.50
CA GLN A 40 14.96 -13.30 9.76
C GLN A 40 15.61 -11.92 9.97
N ALA A 41 16.14 -11.64 11.16
CA ALA A 41 16.89 -10.41 11.42
C ALA A 41 18.15 -10.31 10.53
N ALA A 42 18.88 -11.41 10.34
CA ALA A 42 20.03 -11.46 9.42
C ALA A 42 19.61 -11.26 7.96
N VAL A 43 18.49 -11.85 7.54
CA VAL A 43 17.93 -11.66 6.18
C VAL A 43 17.52 -10.21 5.94
N ASP A 44 16.84 -9.59 6.90
CA ASP A 44 16.40 -8.19 6.80
C ASP A 44 17.62 -7.24 6.73
N LEU A 45 18.69 -7.54 7.48
CA LEU A 45 19.95 -6.79 7.45
C LEU A 45 20.64 -6.90 6.09
N ASP A 46 20.81 -8.12 5.56
CA ASP A 46 21.40 -8.37 4.25
C ASP A 46 20.61 -7.67 3.14
N LYS A 47 19.28 -7.71 3.19
CA LYS A 47 18.41 -6.97 2.26
C LYS A 47 18.62 -5.45 2.35
N ALA A 48 18.77 -4.90 3.56
CA ALA A 48 19.03 -3.48 3.74
C ALA A 48 20.37 -3.06 3.12
N PHE A 49 21.44 -3.84 3.34
CA PHE A 49 22.74 -3.59 2.74
C PHE A 49 22.73 -3.77 1.22
N LYS A 50 22.07 -4.80 0.69
CA LYS A 50 21.87 -4.98 -0.76
C LYS A 50 21.18 -3.77 -1.38
N ASN A 51 20.16 -3.21 -0.73
CA ASN A 51 19.48 -2.00 -1.21
C ASN A 51 20.37 -0.75 -1.14
N PHE A 52 21.22 -0.65 -0.10
CA PHE A 52 22.21 0.42 0.02
C PHE A 52 23.26 0.36 -1.11
N PHE A 53 23.87 -0.82 -1.33
CA PHE A 53 24.86 -1.00 -2.40
C PHE A 53 24.28 -0.82 -3.81
N LYS A 54 22.98 -1.09 -3.99
CA LYS A 54 22.24 -0.83 -5.23
C LYS A 54 21.82 0.65 -5.42
N GLY A 55 22.14 1.53 -4.45
CA GLY A 55 21.75 2.95 -4.51
C GLY A 55 20.25 3.21 -4.32
N HIS A 56 19.47 2.20 -3.88
CA HIS A 56 18.03 2.34 -3.67
C HIS A 56 17.68 2.86 -2.26
N ALA A 57 18.64 2.87 -1.33
CA ALA A 57 18.45 3.32 0.04
C ALA A 57 19.73 3.96 0.61
N ALA A 58 19.58 4.81 1.64
CA ALA A 58 20.69 5.33 2.42
C ALA A 58 21.29 4.24 3.33
N TYR A 59 22.46 4.52 3.92
CA TYR A 59 23.17 3.58 4.80
C TYR A 59 22.25 3.06 5.94
N PRO A 60 22.17 1.73 6.16
CA PRO A 60 21.33 1.16 7.20
C PRO A 60 21.68 1.69 8.59
N LYS A 61 20.67 2.14 9.35
CA LYS A 61 20.85 2.61 10.73
C LYS A 61 20.39 1.54 11.71
N ALA A 62 21.10 1.42 12.83
CA ALA A 62 20.68 0.57 13.94
C ALA A 62 19.29 0.97 14.43
N ARG A 63 18.46 -0.02 14.79
CA ARG A 63 17.14 0.25 15.35
C ARG A 63 17.28 0.81 16.76
N ARG A 64 16.36 1.72 17.11
CA ARG A 64 16.22 2.24 18.48
C ARG A 64 15.34 1.30 19.28
N LYS A 65 15.73 1.00 20.52
CA LYS A 65 14.95 0.19 21.46
C LYS A 65 13.58 0.83 21.70
N PHE A 66 12.52 0.03 21.78
CA PHE A 66 11.12 0.46 21.98
C PHE A 66 10.53 1.33 20.88
N GLN A 67 11.12 1.32 19.68
CA GLN A 67 10.57 2.02 18.53
C GLN A 67 10.36 1.06 17.36
N ASN A 68 9.08 0.86 17.00
CA ASN A 68 8.69 0.05 15.85
C ASN A 68 9.24 -1.39 15.93
N GLU A 69 9.19 -1.99 17.12
CA GLU A 69 9.67 -3.35 17.34
C GLU A 69 8.71 -4.32 16.65
N SER A 70 9.27 -5.15 15.78
CA SER A 70 8.50 -6.16 15.06
C SER A 70 9.36 -7.36 14.81
N PHE A 71 8.83 -8.55 15.09
CA PHE A 71 9.46 -9.82 14.74
C PHE A 71 8.52 -10.65 13.88
N ARG A 72 9.12 -11.47 13.01
CA ARG A 72 8.38 -12.27 12.04
C ARG A 72 8.67 -13.75 12.23
N PHE A 73 7.62 -14.54 12.18
CA PHE A 73 7.68 -15.99 12.05
C PHE A 73 7.39 -16.37 10.59
N PRO A 74 8.39 -16.88 9.85
CA PRO A 74 8.23 -17.28 8.46
C PRO A 74 7.59 -18.67 8.30
N ASP A 75 7.56 -19.50 9.35
CA ASP A 75 6.95 -20.83 9.30
C ASP A 75 5.63 -20.85 10.09
N PRO A 76 4.49 -21.11 9.42
CA PRO A 76 3.19 -21.14 10.07
C PRO A 76 2.93 -22.40 10.89
N LYS A 77 3.68 -23.48 10.69
CA LYS A 77 3.49 -24.74 11.44
C LYS A 77 3.81 -24.60 12.92
N GLN A 78 4.65 -23.62 13.26
CA GLN A 78 5.08 -23.37 14.65
C GLN A 78 4.10 -22.48 15.42
N ILE A 79 3.01 -22.06 14.79
CA ILE A 79 2.07 -21.08 15.34
C ILE A 79 0.70 -21.74 15.46
N SER A 80 0.19 -21.84 16.68
CA SER A 80 -1.16 -22.33 16.93
C SER A 80 -2.07 -21.19 17.35
N PHE A 81 -3.22 -21.07 16.69
CA PHE A 81 -4.26 -20.11 17.03
C PHE A 81 -5.25 -20.77 18.00
N GLY A 82 -5.41 -20.19 19.18
CA GLY A 82 -6.50 -20.52 20.10
C GLY A 82 -7.61 -19.45 20.07
N GLU A 83 -8.70 -19.68 20.78
CA GLU A 83 -9.87 -18.79 20.77
C GLU A 83 -9.57 -17.33 21.22
N LYS A 84 -8.56 -17.12 22.06
CA LYS A 84 -8.22 -15.81 22.65
C LYS A 84 -6.74 -15.42 22.50
N GLY A 85 -5.97 -16.14 21.70
CA GLY A 85 -4.52 -15.97 21.67
C GLY A 85 -3.77 -16.75 20.61
N ILE A 86 -2.48 -16.45 20.49
CA ILE A 86 -1.52 -17.24 19.72
C ILE A 86 -0.57 -17.92 20.70
N LEU A 87 -0.28 -19.18 20.45
CA LEU A 87 0.85 -19.87 21.06
C LEU A 87 2.11 -19.65 20.21
N LEU A 88 3.12 -19.03 20.81
CA LEU A 88 4.41 -18.78 20.18
C LEU A 88 5.50 -19.68 20.76
N PRO A 89 6.45 -20.16 19.93
CA PRO A 89 7.62 -20.87 20.43
C PRO A 89 8.39 -20.01 21.45
N LYS A 90 8.72 -20.57 22.62
CA LYS A 90 9.45 -19.94 23.76
C LYS A 90 8.76 -18.76 24.46
N ALA A 91 7.88 -18.03 23.78
CA ALA A 91 7.14 -16.90 24.37
C ALA A 91 5.79 -17.31 25.00
N GLY A 92 5.30 -18.52 24.70
CA GLY A 92 4.07 -19.05 25.30
C GLY A 92 2.80 -18.41 24.72
N TRP A 93 1.74 -18.40 25.53
CA TRP A 93 0.43 -17.84 25.14
C TRP A 93 0.45 -16.32 25.16
N VAL A 94 0.30 -15.73 23.98
CA VAL A 94 0.13 -14.29 23.82
C VAL A 94 -1.33 -14.00 23.54
N LYS A 95 -1.97 -13.18 24.40
CA LYS A 95 -3.33 -12.71 24.18
C LYS A 95 -3.40 -11.98 22.85
N LEU A 96 -4.32 -12.41 22.01
CA LEU A 96 -4.53 -11.83 20.70
C LEU A 96 -5.98 -11.41 20.55
N VAL A 97 -6.17 -10.14 20.19
CA VAL A 97 -7.44 -9.65 19.67
C VAL A 97 -7.34 -9.61 18.15
N LEU A 98 -7.92 -10.62 17.50
CA LEU A 98 -8.05 -10.65 16.05
C LEU A 98 -9.16 -9.70 15.62
N HIS A 99 -8.81 -8.61 14.94
CA HIS A 99 -9.81 -7.74 14.33
C HIS A 99 -10.49 -8.41 13.10
N ARG A 100 -9.93 -9.50 12.57
CA ARG A 100 -10.49 -10.28 11.47
C ARG A 100 -10.13 -11.76 11.63
N PRO A 101 -11.05 -12.70 11.35
CA PRO A 101 -10.69 -14.11 11.18
C PRO A 101 -9.84 -14.29 9.91
N PHE A 102 -8.77 -15.07 9.98
CA PHE A 102 -7.99 -15.42 8.80
C PHE A 102 -8.81 -16.35 7.90
N LEU A 103 -9.04 -15.94 6.65
CA LEU A 103 -9.60 -16.82 5.62
C LEU A 103 -8.42 -17.42 4.84
N GLY A 104 -8.02 -18.63 5.22
CA GLY A 104 -6.91 -19.36 4.61
C GLY A 104 -5.74 -19.65 5.57
N VAL A 105 -4.66 -20.20 5.03
CA VAL A 105 -3.44 -20.52 5.79
C VAL A 105 -2.59 -19.26 5.89
N VAL A 106 -2.21 -18.88 7.11
CA VAL A 106 -1.24 -17.80 7.34
C VAL A 106 0.11 -18.28 6.83
N ASN A 107 0.78 -17.53 5.96
CA ASN A 107 2.11 -17.92 5.44
C ASN A 107 3.25 -17.38 6.30
N ALA A 108 3.08 -16.19 6.87
CA ALA A 108 4.04 -15.61 7.80
C ALA A 108 3.30 -14.71 8.79
N LEU A 109 3.71 -14.75 10.06
CA LEU A 109 3.11 -13.92 11.11
C LEU A 109 4.10 -12.82 11.52
N ALA A 110 3.68 -11.57 11.44
CA ALA A 110 4.43 -10.44 11.98
C ALA A 110 3.76 -9.89 13.24
N LEU A 111 4.49 -9.88 14.35
CA LEU A 111 4.08 -9.29 15.63
C LEU A 111 4.80 -7.97 15.81
N SER A 112 4.07 -6.91 16.12
CA SER A 112 4.63 -5.60 16.51
C SER A 112 3.88 -5.05 17.72
N ASP A 113 4.56 -4.39 18.65
CA ASP A 113 4.05 -3.82 19.92
C ASP A 113 2.51 -3.69 20.00
N GLY A 114 1.85 -4.78 20.41
CA GLY A 114 0.41 -4.84 20.70
C GLY A 114 -0.55 -5.09 19.53
N THR A 115 -0.09 -5.32 18.30
CA THR A 115 -0.96 -5.66 17.16
C THR A 115 -0.34 -6.72 16.25
N VAL A 116 -1.08 -7.82 16.02
CA VAL A 116 -0.83 -8.74 14.91
C VAL A 116 -1.39 -8.10 13.65
N TYR A 117 -0.54 -7.91 12.66
CA TYR A 117 -0.95 -7.43 11.35
C TYR A 117 -0.73 -8.53 10.30
N ASP A 118 -1.74 -8.72 9.45
CA ASP A 118 -1.49 -8.73 8.02
C ASP A 118 -1.51 -7.24 7.60
N LEU A 119 -0.39 -6.71 7.08
CA LEU A 119 -0.08 -5.26 7.03
C LEU A 119 -1.13 -4.43 6.24
N PRO A 120 -1.40 -3.14 6.62
CA PRO A 120 -0.42 -2.12 7.02
C PRO A 120 -0.66 -1.37 8.35
N ARG A 121 0.41 -0.71 8.85
CA ARG A 121 0.50 0.10 10.09
C ARG A 121 -0.50 1.27 10.09
N MET A 122 -1.27 1.43 11.17
CA MET A 122 -2.18 2.57 11.35
C MET A 122 -2.35 2.90 12.84
N THR A 123 -2.27 4.19 13.18
CA THR A 123 -2.35 4.68 14.56
C THR A 123 -3.79 4.62 15.11
N GLU A 124 -3.96 4.53 16.44
CA GLU A 124 -5.28 4.54 17.08
C GLU A 124 -6.10 5.80 16.75
N LYS A 125 -5.42 6.95 16.65
CA LYS A 125 -6.06 8.22 16.27
C LYS A 125 -6.71 8.13 14.89
N GLU A 126 -6.02 7.54 13.93
CA GLU A 126 -6.56 7.34 12.58
C GLU A 126 -7.71 6.34 12.57
N LYS A 127 -7.64 5.28 13.40
CA LYS A 127 -8.72 4.28 13.50
C LYS A 127 -10.00 4.92 13.99
N ARG A 128 -9.89 5.75 15.04
CA ARG A 128 -10.99 6.54 15.60
C ARG A 128 -11.55 7.54 14.58
N ARG A 129 -10.70 8.24 13.82
CA ARG A 129 -11.15 9.16 12.75
C ARG A 129 -11.98 8.45 11.67
N LYS A 130 -11.48 7.33 11.13
CA LYS A 130 -12.21 6.56 10.10
C LYS A 130 -13.53 6.00 10.64
N ALA A 131 -13.53 5.51 11.88
CA ALA A 131 -14.75 5.03 12.54
C ALA A 131 -15.76 6.16 12.75
N ASN A 132 -15.32 7.35 13.19
CA ASN A 132 -16.19 8.51 13.35
C ASN A 132 -16.76 9.01 12.02
N LEU A 133 -15.97 9.02 10.94
CA LEU A 133 -16.47 9.40 9.63
C LEU A 133 -17.56 8.42 9.15
N ALA A 134 -17.30 7.11 9.27
CA ALA A 134 -18.30 6.10 8.99
C ALA A 134 -19.53 6.16 9.92
N ARG A 135 -19.47 6.89 11.05
CA ARG A 135 -20.61 7.17 11.95
C ARG A 135 -21.52 8.29 11.52
N ARG A 136 -21.01 9.19 10.70
CA ARG A 136 -21.72 10.42 10.34
C ARG A 136 -22.24 10.39 8.92
N CYS A 137 -21.94 9.32 8.17
CA CYS A 137 -22.26 9.23 6.75
C CYS A 137 -22.91 7.88 6.46
N ASP A 138 -24.04 7.90 5.76
CA ASP A 138 -24.67 6.70 5.19
C ASP A 138 -24.01 6.30 3.86
N VAL A 139 -23.52 7.30 3.13
CA VAL A 139 -22.88 7.13 1.82
C VAL A 139 -21.56 7.88 1.79
N LEU A 140 -20.51 7.20 1.35
CA LEU A 140 -19.19 7.77 1.12
C LEU A 140 -18.81 7.65 -0.36
N TYR A 141 -18.27 8.71 -0.94
CA TYR A 141 -17.73 8.70 -2.30
C TYR A 141 -16.21 8.83 -2.22
N LEU A 142 -15.50 7.95 -2.92
CA LEU A 142 -14.05 7.93 -3.02
C LEU A 142 -13.63 7.94 -4.49
N GLU A 143 -12.44 8.45 -4.76
CA GLU A 143 -11.84 8.32 -6.09
C GLU A 143 -11.41 6.89 -6.38
N ASP A 144 -11.66 6.40 -7.59
CA ASP A 144 -11.14 5.12 -8.08
C ASP A 144 -9.70 5.27 -8.60
N LEU A 145 -8.78 5.63 -7.70
CA LEU A 145 -7.37 5.68 -8.05
C LEU A 145 -6.88 4.29 -8.48
N LYS A 146 -6.25 4.21 -9.65
CA LYS A 146 -5.67 2.97 -10.18
C LYS A 146 -4.33 2.67 -9.51
N LEU A 147 -4.38 2.35 -8.21
CA LEU A 147 -3.21 2.18 -7.34
C LEU A 147 -2.19 1.18 -7.90
N LYS A 148 -2.64 0.05 -8.47
CA LYS A 148 -1.75 -0.94 -9.08
C LYS A 148 -0.83 -0.33 -10.15
N ASN A 149 -1.38 0.55 -10.99
CA ASN A 149 -0.64 1.20 -12.07
C ASN A 149 0.26 2.31 -11.51
N MET A 150 -0.22 3.03 -10.49
CA MET A 150 0.51 4.13 -9.85
C MET A 150 1.72 3.64 -9.05
N THR A 151 1.64 2.48 -8.41
CA THR A 151 2.75 1.90 -7.62
C THR A 151 3.61 0.92 -8.41
N ALA A 152 3.32 0.72 -9.70
CA ALA A 152 4.14 -0.13 -10.56
C ALA A 152 5.56 0.44 -10.69
N SER A 153 6.57 -0.41 -10.80
CA SER A 153 7.95 0.02 -11.05
C SER A 153 8.07 0.83 -12.33
N ALA A 154 9.11 1.66 -12.43
CA ALA A 154 9.43 2.33 -13.70
C ALA A 154 9.77 1.27 -14.77
N LYS A 155 9.48 1.59 -16.03
CA LYS A 155 9.94 0.77 -17.15
C LYS A 155 11.47 0.89 -17.27
N GLY A 156 12.12 -0.15 -17.80
CA GLY A 156 13.57 -0.21 -17.97
C GLY A 156 14.20 -1.31 -17.12
N THR A 157 15.46 -1.61 -17.42
CA THR A 157 16.27 -2.59 -16.70
C THR A 157 17.32 -1.85 -15.86
N VAL A 158 18.19 -2.60 -15.17
CA VAL A 158 19.32 -2.01 -14.42
C VAL A 158 20.38 -1.44 -15.38
N GLU A 159 20.57 -2.10 -16.51
CA GLU A 159 21.56 -1.74 -17.53
C GLU A 159 21.08 -0.58 -18.40
N GLU A 160 19.78 -0.51 -18.66
CA GLU A 160 19.16 0.56 -19.44
C GLU A 160 17.95 1.13 -18.66
N PRO A 161 18.21 2.03 -17.70
CA PRO A 161 17.14 2.60 -16.89
C PRO A 161 16.24 3.47 -17.75
N GLY A 162 14.93 3.37 -17.54
CA GLY A 162 13.97 4.24 -18.20
C GLY A 162 14.04 5.69 -17.70
N THR A 163 13.11 6.51 -18.17
CA THR A 163 13.04 7.93 -17.76
C THR A 163 12.42 8.08 -16.37
N ASN A 164 12.93 9.04 -15.58
CA ASN A 164 12.38 9.44 -14.28
C ASN A 164 12.25 8.32 -13.22
N VAL A 165 13.11 7.30 -13.27
CA VAL A 165 13.08 6.15 -12.32
C VAL A 165 13.15 6.61 -10.86
N ALA A 166 14.04 7.55 -10.53
CA ALA A 166 14.20 8.06 -9.16
C ALA A 166 12.97 8.85 -8.66
N GLN A 167 12.38 9.69 -9.51
CA GLN A 167 11.15 10.40 -9.16
C GLN A 167 10.00 9.42 -8.93
N LYS A 168 9.87 8.41 -9.81
CA LYS A 168 8.82 7.39 -9.69
C LYS A 168 9.00 6.53 -8.44
N SER A 169 10.22 6.11 -8.12
CA SER A 169 10.47 5.31 -6.92
C SER A 169 10.17 6.10 -5.65
N GLY A 170 10.48 7.40 -5.63
CA GLY A 170 10.09 8.32 -4.56
C GLY A 170 8.56 8.41 -4.40
N LEU A 171 7.84 8.60 -5.50
CA LEU A 171 6.37 8.64 -5.50
C LEU A 171 5.75 7.32 -5.04
N ASN A 172 6.27 6.18 -5.52
CA ASN A 172 5.81 4.85 -5.10
C ASN A 172 5.97 4.67 -3.59
N ARG A 173 7.11 5.11 -3.04
CA ARG A 173 7.34 5.04 -1.59
C ARG A 173 6.34 5.90 -0.82
N ALA A 174 6.04 7.12 -1.28
CA ALA A 174 5.06 7.98 -0.64
C ALA A 174 3.62 7.41 -0.69
N ILE A 175 3.21 6.83 -1.83
CA ILE A 175 1.90 6.18 -1.96
C ILE A 175 1.79 4.96 -1.04
N LEU A 176 2.84 4.13 -0.96
CA LEU A 176 2.85 2.95 -0.10
C LEU A 176 2.87 3.32 1.39
N ASP A 177 3.53 4.41 1.77
CA ASP A 177 3.54 4.92 3.14
C ASP A 177 2.14 5.35 3.60
N VAL A 178 1.40 6.07 2.75
CA VAL A 178 0.01 6.50 3.02
C VAL A 178 -1.00 5.33 2.90
N SER A 179 -0.67 4.30 2.13
CA SER A 179 -1.49 3.10 1.90
C SER A 179 -2.98 3.37 1.57
N PRO A 180 -3.31 4.11 0.48
CA PRO A 180 -4.69 4.42 0.12
C PRO A 180 -5.58 3.18 -0.10
N GLY A 181 -4.99 2.08 -0.59
CA GLY A 181 -5.71 0.81 -0.81
C GLY A 181 -6.24 0.20 0.49
N ALA A 182 -5.45 0.24 1.57
CA ALA A 182 -5.91 -0.19 2.88
C ALA A 182 -7.01 0.73 3.41
N THR A 183 -6.87 2.05 3.21
CA THR A 183 -7.90 3.02 3.60
C THR A 183 -9.23 2.78 2.88
N ARG A 184 -9.20 2.44 1.58
CA ARG A 184 -10.37 2.05 0.80
C ARG A 184 -11.09 0.86 1.43
N LEU A 185 -10.37 -0.25 1.64
CA LEU A 185 -10.92 -1.47 2.25
C LEU A 185 -11.53 -1.19 3.63
N GLN A 186 -10.89 -0.31 4.41
CA GLN A 186 -11.37 0.08 5.73
C GLN A 186 -12.73 0.79 5.68
N PHE A 187 -12.90 1.74 4.76
CA PHE A 187 -14.19 2.40 4.59
C PHE A 187 -15.26 1.44 4.07
N GLU A 188 -14.93 0.60 3.08
CA GLU A 188 -15.87 -0.38 2.53
C GLU A 188 -16.48 -1.26 3.64
N TYR A 189 -15.67 -1.85 4.52
CA TYR A 189 -16.22 -2.70 5.58
C TYR A 189 -16.90 -1.90 6.69
N LYS A 190 -16.34 -0.74 7.11
CA LYS A 190 -16.90 0.05 8.22
C LYS A 190 -18.27 0.61 7.85
N MET A 191 -18.45 1.00 6.58
CA MET A 191 -19.73 1.43 6.05
C MET A 191 -20.69 0.25 5.93
N ARG A 192 -20.27 -0.86 5.30
CA ARG A 192 -21.11 -2.06 5.13
C ARG A 192 -21.65 -2.61 6.44
N ARG A 193 -20.82 -2.64 7.49
CA ARG A 193 -21.22 -3.09 8.85
C ARG A 193 -22.39 -2.34 9.46
N ARG A 194 -22.75 -1.19 8.89
CA ARG A 194 -23.76 -0.27 9.42
C ARG A 194 -24.88 0.00 8.43
N GLY A 195 -24.92 -0.76 7.34
CA GLY A 195 -25.86 -0.53 6.23
C GLY A 195 -25.47 0.64 5.33
N GLY A 196 -24.30 1.24 5.52
CA GLY A 196 -23.81 2.31 4.66
C GLY A 196 -23.12 1.78 3.39
N ALA A 197 -22.98 2.66 2.39
CA ALA A 197 -22.40 2.32 1.09
C ALA A 197 -21.16 3.16 0.76
N VAL A 198 -20.21 2.57 0.03
CA VAL A 198 -19.07 3.28 -0.56
C VAL A 198 -19.17 3.20 -2.07
N PHE A 199 -19.08 4.35 -2.74
CA PHE A 199 -19.08 4.44 -4.19
C PHE A 199 -17.77 5.04 -4.69
N TYR A 200 -17.42 4.65 -5.92
CA TYR A 200 -16.20 5.08 -6.57
C TYR A 200 -16.52 6.02 -7.73
N VAL A 201 -15.78 7.13 -7.81
CA VAL A 201 -15.88 8.09 -8.90
C VAL A 201 -14.60 8.08 -9.73
N ASN A 202 -14.72 8.43 -11.01
CA ASN A 202 -13.55 8.61 -11.86
C ASN A 202 -12.72 9.81 -11.33
N PRO A 203 -11.42 9.62 -11.02
CA PRO A 203 -10.54 10.69 -10.52
C PRO A 203 -10.19 11.74 -11.57
N ALA A 204 -10.53 11.54 -12.84
CA ALA A 204 -10.13 12.45 -13.91
C ALA A 204 -10.64 13.88 -13.67
N ARG A 205 -9.70 14.83 -13.63
CA ARG A 205 -9.93 16.28 -13.52
C ARG A 205 -10.69 16.74 -12.25
N THR A 206 -10.87 15.89 -11.24
CA THR A 206 -11.54 16.25 -9.97
C THR A 206 -10.81 17.34 -9.19
N SER A 207 -9.49 17.40 -9.33
CA SER A 207 -8.61 18.39 -8.69
C SER A 207 -8.40 19.68 -9.51
N GLN A 208 -8.87 19.70 -10.76
CA GLN A 208 -8.74 20.83 -11.69
C GLN A 208 -10.08 21.50 -11.98
N ARG A 209 -11.19 20.80 -11.68
CA ARG A 209 -12.55 21.30 -11.84
C ARG A 209 -12.95 22.18 -10.67
N PHE A 210 -13.63 23.28 -10.92
CA PHE A 210 -14.30 24.03 -9.85
C PHE A 210 -15.69 23.44 -9.59
N ALA A 211 -16.02 23.17 -8.32
CA ALA A 211 -17.24 22.45 -7.97
C ALA A 211 -18.54 23.22 -8.26
N GLU A 212 -18.49 24.54 -8.27
CA GLU A 212 -19.68 25.40 -8.44
C GLU A 212 -19.93 25.71 -9.91
N CYS A 213 -18.92 26.19 -10.64
CA CYS A 213 -19.08 26.56 -12.06
C CYS A 213 -18.78 25.41 -13.04
N GLY A 214 -18.18 24.31 -12.56
CA GLY A 214 -17.86 23.13 -13.36
C GLY A 214 -16.70 23.27 -14.35
N HIS A 215 -16.07 24.44 -14.46
CA HIS A 215 -14.92 24.67 -15.33
C HIS A 215 -13.69 23.90 -14.84
N ALA A 216 -12.99 23.22 -15.75
CA ALA A 216 -11.81 22.41 -15.44
C ALA A 216 -10.61 22.92 -16.24
N ASP A 217 -9.58 23.36 -15.52
CA ASP A 217 -8.33 23.86 -16.07
C ASP A 217 -7.16 23.53 -15.11
N PRO A 218 -5.99 23.08 -15.61
CA PRO A 218 -4.82 22.84 -14.77
C PRO A 218 -4.39 24.06 -13.94
N LYS A 219 -4.56 25.28 -14.48
CA LYS A 219 -4.19 26.54 -13.82
C LYS A 219 -5.09 26.88 -12.64
N ASN A 220 -6.24 26.20 -12.49
CA ASN A 220 -7.12 26.45 -11.35
C ASN A 220 -6.49 26.04 -10.01
N ARG A 221 -5.53 25.10 -10.03
CA ARG A 221 -4.79 24.69 -8.83
C ARG A 221 -3.45 25.39 -8.80
N ILE A 222 -3.36 26.45 -8.00
CA ILE A 222 -2.16 27.28 -7.87
C ILE A 222 -1.07 26.52 -7.13
N ASP A 223 -1.42 25.88 -6.01
CA ASP A 223 -0.49 25.10 -5.20
C ASP A 223 -1.20 23.91 -4.50
N ARG A 224 -0.56 23.33 -3.48
CA ARG A 224 -1.12 22.19 -2.75
C ARG A 224 -2.44 22.54 -2.09
N ASP A 225 -2.57 23.73 -1.52
CA ASP A 225 -3.65 24.11 -0.61
C ASP A 225 -4.62 25.12 -1.25
N ARG A 226 -4.13 25.98 -2.16
CA ARG A 226 -4.90 27.04 -2.83
C ARG A 226 -5.44 26.62 -4.19
N PHE A 227 -6.70 26.97 -4.42
CA PHE A 227 -7.41 26.80 -5.68
C PHE A 227 -8.13 28.11 -6.05
N GLU A 228 -8.04 28.53 -7.31
CA GLU A 228 -8.72 29.71 -7.83
C GLU A 228 -9.23 29.42 -9.24
N CYS A 229 -10.53 29.55 -9.47
CA CYS A 229 -11.07 29.26 -10.78
C CYS A 229 -10.76 30.38 -11.77
N VAL A 230 -10.03 30.10 -12.85
CA VAL A 230 -9.69 31.09 -13.89
C VAL A 230 -10.90 31.64 -14.63
N ARG A 231 -12.04 30.95 -14.59
CA ARG A 231 -13.28 31.37 -15.25
C ARG A 231 -14.13 32.29 -14.39
N CYS A 232 -14.33 31.96 -13.11
CA CYS A 232 -15.25 32.68 -12.23
C CYS A 232 -14.55 33.44 -11.10
N GLY A 233 -13.22 33.39 -11.00
CA GLY A 233 -12.42 34.12 -10.01
C GLY A 233 -12.57 33.65 -8.57
N HIS A 234 -13.33 32.59 -8.31
CA HIS A 234 -13.59 32.14 -6.94
C HIS A 234 -12.41 31.35 -6.39
N ALA A 235 -11.97 31.75 -5.20
CA ALA A 235 -10.93 31.07 -4.45
C ALA A 235 -11.52 30.06 -3.46
N ALA A 236 -10.85 28.92 -3.31
CA ALA A 236 -11.22 27.87 -2.37
C ALA A 236 -9.98 27.10 -1.89
N CYS A 237 -10.13 26.35 -0.80
CA CYS A 237 -9.18 25.30 -0.44
C CYS A 237 -9.27 24.15 -1.47
N ALA A 238 -8.13 23.71 -2.00
CA ALA A 238 -8.06 22.68 -3.04
C ALA A 238 -8.69 21.35 -2.61
N ASP A 239 -8.44 20.92 -1.37
CA ASP A 239 -8.98 19.67 -0.83
C ASP A 239 -10.51 19.75 -0.61
N HIS A 240 -11.00 20.89 -0.13
CA HIS A 240 -12.44 21.11 0.04
C HIS A 240 -13.17 21.13 -1.31
N ASN A 241 -12.60 21.82 -2.31
CA ASN A 241 -13.14 21.85 -3.67
C ASN A 241 -13.13 20.45 -4.32
N ALA A 242 -12.03 19.70 -4.21
CA ALA A 242 -11.94 18.32 -4.69
C ALA A 242 -13.00 17.42 -4.01
N GLY A 243 -13.19 17.54 -2.70
CA GLY A 243 -14.24 16.83 -1.97
C GLY A 243 -15.65 17.13 -2.49
N ARG A 244 -15.95 18.41 -2.79
CA ARG A 244 -17.24 18.81 -3.40
C ARG A 244 -17.41 18.25 -4.81
N ASN A 245 -16.36 18.22 -5.62
CA ASN A 245 -16.38 17.59 -6.94
C ASN A 245 -16.69 16.10 -6.87
N ILE A 246 -16.00 15.36 -5.99
CA ILE A 246 -16.21 13.93 -5.78
C ILE A 246 -17.66 13.67 -5.35
N LEU A 247 -18.18 14.45 -4.40
CA LEU A 247 -19.57 14.34 -3.96
C LEU A 247 -20.56 14.60 -5.10
N HIS A 248 -20.34 15.65 -5.90
CA HIS A 248 -21.19 16.00 -7.03
C HIS A 248 -21.19 14.90 -8.10
N LEU A 249 -20.01 14.40 -8.50
CA LEU A 249 -19.88 13.31 -9.47
C LEU A 249 -20.53 12.02 -8.95
N GLY A 250 -20.33 11.71 -7.67
CA GLY A 250 -20.92 10.54 -7.03
C GLY A 250 -22.44 10.58 -6.98
N ARG A 251 -23.03 11.75 -6.67
CA ARG A 251 -24.48 11.96 -6.71
C ARG A 251 -25.04 11.84 -8.12
N LYS A 252 -24.36 12.43 -9.12
CA LYS A 252 -24.76 12.35 -10.54
C LYS A 252 -24.67 10.93 -11.10
N ALA A 253 -23.71 10.13 -10.66
CA ALA A 253 -23.60 8.73 -11.07
C ALA A 253 -24.72 7.85 -10.49
N ARG A 254 -25.28 8.21 -9.32
CA ARG A 254 -26.36 7.45 -8.68
C ARG A 254 -27.73 7.63 -9.31
N THR A 255 -27.96 8.68 -10.11
CA THR A 255 -29.23 8.89 -10.79
C THR A 255 -29.43 8.00 -12.04
N GLY A 256 -28.64 6.93 -12.21
CA GLY A 256 -28.71 6.08 -13.42
C GLY A 256 -28.30 4.60 -13.28
N GLY A 257 -28.27 3.99 -12.09
CA GLY A 257 -27.98 2.54 -12.00
C GLY A 257 -27.98 1.97 -10.59
N ARG A 258 -28.41 0.69 -10.46
CA ARG A 258 -28.61 -0.01 -9.18
C ARG A 258 -27.36 0.02 -8.26
N PRO A 259 -27.54 0.10 -6.94
CA PRO A 259 -26.45 0.06 -5.98
C PRO A 259 -26.01 -1.40 -5.74
N GLY A 260 -24.82 -1.75 -6.21
CA GLY A 260 -24.22 -3.03 -5.87
C GLY A 260 -23.48 -3.68 -7.01
N MET A 261 -22.34 -3.13 -7.38
CA MET A 261 -21.21 -3.92 -7.84
C MET A 261 -19.98 -3.03 -7.89
N ALA A 262 -19.01 -3.35 -7.03
CA ALA A 262 -17.64 -3.21 -7.45
C ALA A 262 -17.53 -3.98 -8.78
N CYS A 263 -17.28 -3.27 -9.87
CA CYS A 263 -16.77 -3.90 -11.08
C CYS A 263 -15.38 -4.43 -10.73
N GLY A 264 -15.35 -5.70 -10.31
CA GLY A 264 -14.17 -6.52 -10.43
C GLY A 264 -13.91 -6.79 -11.91
N SER A 265 -12.66 -6.55 -12.31
CA SER A 265 -11.95 -7.13 -13.46
C SER A 265 -12.56 -7.01 -14.87
N ASN A 266 -11.84 -6.23 -15.69
CA ASN A 266 -11.40 -6.51 -17.06
C ASN A 266 -12.36 -7.23 -18.02
N LEU A 267 -12.68 -6.58 -19.15
CA LEU A 267 -12.63 -7.14 -20.52
C LEU A 267 -13.13 -6.08 -21.52
N ALA A 268 -12.19 -5.27 -22.04
CA ALA A 268 -12.32 -4.62 -23.34
C ALA A 268 -10.95 -4.04 -23.69
N GLY A 269 -10.07 -4.92 -24.20
CA GLY A 269 -8.90 -4.47 -24.94
C GLY A 269 -9.38 -3.69 -26.16
N GLY A 270 -8.90 -2.46 -26.29
CA GLY A 270 -9.10 -1.69 -27.51
C GLY A 270 -8.47 -2.42 -28.68
N ARG A 271 -9.29 -2.99 -29.56
CA ARG A 271 -8.90 -3.16 -30.96
C ARG A 271 -9.02 -1.79 -31.60
N LYS A 272 -7.90 -1.33 -32.18
CA LYS A 272 -7.91 -0.27 -33.19
C LYS A 272 -8.88 -0.70 -34.30
N GLN A 273 -9.81 0.17 -34.66
CA GLN A 273 -10.47 0.08 -35.96
C GLN A 273 -9.47 0.64 -36.98
N GLU A 274 -8.97 -0.25 -37.85
CA GLU A 274 -8.50 0.14 -39.17
C GLU A 274 -9.75 0.36 -40.03
N GLU A 275 -9.80 1.51 -40.69
CA GLU A 275 -10.83 1.86 -41.66
C GLU A 275 -10.46 1.21 -42.99
N ASP A 276 -11.10 0.10 -43.34
CA ASP A 276 -11.10 -0.42 -44.71
C ASP A 276 -12.40 -0.02 -45.38
N GLY A 277 -12.28 0.98 -46.26
CA GLY A 277 -13.29 1.32 -47.23
C GLY A 277 -13.39 0.22 -48.29
N SER A 278 -14.59 -0.32 -48.48
CA SER A 278 -14.99 -0.84 -49.78
C SER A 278 -16.49 -0.64 -49.97
N SER A 279 -16.76 0.12 -51.02
CA SER A 279 -18.04 0.56 -51.55
C SER A 279 -18.81 -0.62 -52.16
N GLN A 280 -20.15 -0.64 -51.96
CA GLN A 280 -21.19 -0.62 -53.01
C GLN A 280 -20.87 -1.36 -54.35
N VAL A 281 -21.68 -2.23 -54.97
CA VAL A 281 -23.14 -2.48 -55.05
C VAL A 281 -23.32 -3.88 -55.68
N ALA A 282 -24.37 -4.63 -55.31
CA ALA A 282 -24.98 -5.62 -56.21
C ALA A 282 -26.50 -5.40 -56.20
N GLN A 283 -27.01 -4.77 -57.26
CA GLN A 283 -28.43 -4.74 -57.60
C GLN A 283 -28.69 -5.88 -58.58
N ALA A 284 -29.73 -6.66 -58.27
CA ALA A 284 -30.33 -7.62 -59.17
C ALA A 284 -31.39 -6.91 -60.02
N ALA A 285 -31.20 -6.92 -61.35
CA ALA A 285 -32.20 -7.00 -62.42
C ALA A 285 -31.49 -6.77 -63.77
#